data_AF-A0A955BZL6-F1
#
_entry.id   AF-A0A955BZL6-F1
#
_cell.length_a   1.000
_cell.length_b   1.000
_cell.length_c   1.000
_cell.angle_alpha   90.00
_cell.angle_beta   90.00
_cell.angle_gamma   90.00
#
_symmetry.space_group_name_H-M   'P 1'
#
loop_
_entity.id
_entity.type
_entity.pdbx_description
1 polymer ?
#
loop_
_entity_poly.entity_id
_entity_poly.type
_entity_poly.pdbx_seq_one_letter_code
_entity_poly.pdbx_strand_id
1 'polypeptide(L)' 'MFTEDDLLPISALQHLLFCERQCALIHLEGLWAENRLTIEGGHLHARAHGERKGP' A
#
# COMPACT_ATOMS: atom_id res chain seq x y z
N MET A 1 5.53 -13.25 -22.04
CA MET A 1 6.01 -12.86 -20.70
C MET A 1 5.27 -11.59 -20.32
N PHE A 2 4.82 -11.46 -19.08
CA PHE A 2 4.06 -10.29 -18.60
C PHE A 2 5.01 -9.13 -18.31
N THR A 3 4.57 -7.89 -18.58
CA THR A 3 5.25 -6.67 -18.16
C THR A 3 4.83 -6.30 -16.74
N GLU A 4 5.56 -5.42 -16.05
CA GLU A 4 5.19 -5.01 -14.68
C GLU A 4 3.80 -4.36 -14.63
N ASP A 5 3.39 -3.66 -15.68
CA ASP A 5 2.07 -3.03 -15.80
C ASP A 5 0.94 -4.08 -15.96
N ASP A 6 1.28 -5.29 -16.40
CA ASP A 6 0.33 -6.42 -16.47
C ASP A 6 0.19 -7.14 -15.12
N LEU A 7 1.08 -6.87 -14.15
CA LEU A 7 1.08 -7.55 -12.86
C LEU A 7 0.15 -6.86 -11.87
N LEU A 8 -0.64 -7.66 -11.16
CA LEU A 8 -1.42 -7.17 -10.03
C LEU A 8 -0.54 -7.02 -8.79
N PRO A 9 -0.63 -5.90 -8.05
CA PRO A 9 0.07 -5.76 -6.80
C PRO A 9 -0.50 -6.76 -5.77
N ILE A 10 0.38 -7.39 -4.97
CA ILE A 10 -0.04 -8.34 -3.92
C ILE A 10 -1.04 -7.69 -2.94
N SER A 11 -0.90 -6.39 -2.68
CA SER A 11 -1.84 -5.63 -1.86
C SER A 11 -3.26 -5.57 -2.44
N ALA A 12 -3.45 -5.64 -3.76
CA ALA A 12 -4.78 -5.70 -4.36
C ALA A 12 -5.54 -6.97 -3.97
N LEU A 13 -4.86 -8.11 -3.88
CA LEU A 13 -5.48 -9.36 -3.43
C LEU A 13 -5.98 -9.23 -1.99
N GLN A 14 -5.18 -8.64 -1.11
CA GLN A 14 -5.54 -8.41 0.29
C GLN A 14 -6.69 -7.40 0.44
N HIS A 15 -6.70 -6.32 -0.35
CA HIS A 15 -7.79 -5.34 -0.33
C HIS A 15 -9.10 -5.93 -0.89
N LEU A 16 -9.02 -6.76 -1.93
CA LEU A 16 -10.18 -7.43 -2.52
C LEU A 16 -10.84 -8.38 -1.52
N LEU A 17 -10.04 -9.20 -0.83
CA LEU A 17 -10.53 -10.13 0.21
C LEU A 17 -11.17 -9.41 1.40
N PHE A 18 -10.71 -8.20 1.73
CA PHE A 18 -11.27 -7.41 2.80
C PHE A 18 -12.58 -6.71 2.38
N CYS A 19 -12.56 -5.99 1.25
CA CYS A 19 -13.73 -5.29 0.71
C CYS A 19 -13.50 -4.85 -0.75
N GLU A 20 -14.34 -5.34 -1.67
CA GLU A 20 -14.28 -4.98 -3.10
C GLU A 20 -14.37 -3.47 -3.35
N ARG A 21 -15.25 -2.78 -2.62
CA ARG A 21 -15.39 -1.31 -2.72
C ARG A 21 -14.12 -0.59 -2.28
N GLN A 22 -13.46 -1.04 -1.21
CA GLN A 22 -12.20 -0.45 -0.77
C GLN A 22 -11.09 -0.71 -1.80
N CYS A 23 -11.02 -1.93 -2.36
CA CYS A 23 -10.07 -2.26 -3.41
C CYS A 23 -10.19 -1.33 -4.63
N ALA A 24 -11.42 -1.06 -5.09
CA ALA A 24 -11.68 -0.14 -6.19
C ALA A 24 -11.25 1.30 -5.87
N LEU A 25 -11.61 1.81 -4.68
CA LEU A 25 -11.19 3.16 -4.26
C LEU A 25 -9.66 3.33 -4.31
N ILE A 26 -8.93 2.32 -3.84
CA ILE A 26 -7.46 2.40 -3.73
C ILE A 26 -6.80 2.23 -5.10
N HIS A 27 -7.15 1.16 -5.83
CA HIS A 27 -6.42 0.73 -7.02
C HIS A 27 -6.97 1.28 -8.34
N LEU A 28 -8.25 1.72 -8.37
CA LEU A 28 -8.86 2.33 -9.56
C LEU A 28 -9.00 3.84 -9.40
N GLU A 29 -9.42 4.32 -8.23
CA GLU A 29 -9.68 5.75 -8.01
C GLU A 29 -8.48 6.50 -7.38
N GLY A 30 -7.44 5.79 -6.92
CA GLY A 30 -6.28 6.39 -6.27
C GLY A 30 -6.58 7.03 -4.91
N LEU A 31 -7.70 6.65 -4.29
CA LEU A 31 -8.15 7.17 -2.99
C LEU A 31 -7.67 6.24 -1.87
N TRP A 32 -6.66 6.71 -1.15
CA TRP A 32 -6.11 6.04 0.03
C TRP A 32 -5.98 7.03 1.19
N ALA A 33 -6.31 6.58 2.39
CA ALA A 33 -6.09 7.32 3.62
C ALA A 33 -5.31 6.45 4.61
N GLU A 34 -4.16 6.95 5.07
CA GLU A 34 -3.36 6.24 6.05
C GLU A 34 -4.01 6.31 7.43
N ASN A 35 -4.14 5.16 8.07
CA ASN A 35 -4.49 5.10 9.48
C ASN A 35 -3.23 5.13 10.35
N ARG A 36 -3.42 5.28 11.66
CA ARG A 36 -2.33 5.32 12.64
C ARG A 36 -1.37 4.13 12.54
N LEU A 37 -1.88 2.91 12.34
CA LEU A 37 -1.06 1.69 12.26
C LEU A 37 -0.20 1.69 11.00
N THR A 38 -0.73 2.17 9.87
CA THR A 38 0.03 2.32 8.62
C THR A 38 1.20 3.29 8.81
N ILE A 39 0.96 4.45 9.43
CA ILE A 39 2.00 5.45 9.71
C ILE A 39 3.07 4.90 10.66
N GLU A 40 2.65 4.27 11.77
CA GLU A 40 3.57 3.67 12.74
C GLU A 40 4.44 2.57 12.10
N GLY A 41 3.84 1.73 11.25
CA GLY A 41 4.57 0.73 10.45
C GLY A 41 5.62 1.37 9.54
N GLY A 42 5.27 2.46 8.85
CA GLY A 42 6.20 3.22 8.02
C GLY A 42 7.43 3.72 8.80
N HIS A 43 7.23 4.24 10.01
CA HIS A 43 8.35 4.65 10.88
C HIS A 43 9.24 3.47 11.30
N LEU A 44 8.64 2.32 11.61
CA LEU A 44 9.40 1.12 11.97
C LEU A 44 10.26 0.61 10.80
N HIS A 45 9.70 0.57 9.60
CA HIS A 45 10.43 0.20 8.38
C HIS A 45 11.57 1.18 8.09
N ALA A 46 11.30 2.49 8.12
CA ALA A 46 12.32 3.51 7.89
C ALA A 46 13.51 3.37 8.85
N ARG A 47 13.23 3.13 10.14
CA ARG A 47 14.27 2.86 11.14
C ARG A 47 15.06 1.59 10.83
N ALA A 48 14.40 0.52 10.41
CA ALA A 48 15.05 -0.75 10.09
C ALA A 48 15.94 -0.65 8.82
N HIS A 49 15.50 0.12 7.82
CA HIS A 49 16.22 0.32 6.56
C HIS A 49 17.30 1.43 6.64
N GLY A 50 17.43 2.13 7.78
CA GLY A 50 18.36 3.25 7.92
C GLY A 50 17.96 4.49 7.11
N GLU A 51 16.73 4.52 6.59
CA GLU A 51 16.16 5.62 5.85
C GLU A 51 15.69 6.71 6.82
N ARG A 52 16.60 7.61 7.19
CA ARG A 52 16.23 8.79 7.97
C ARG A 52 15.47 9.75 7.07
N LYS A 53 14.14 9.75 7.14
CA LYS A 53 13.33 10.86 6.61
C LYS A 53 13.76 12.13 7.36
N GLY A 54 14.41 13.04 6.63
CA GLY A 54 14.73 14.38 7.12
C GLY A 54 13.44 15.15 7.48
N PRO A 55 13.58 16.30 8.16
CA PRO A 55 12.44 17.11 8.57
C PRO A 55 11.55 17.51 7.39
#